data_AF-E5XP82-F1
#
_entry.id   AF-E5XP82-F1
#
_cell.length_a   1.000
_cell.length_b   1.000
_cell.length_c   1.000
_cell.angle_alpha   90.00
_cell.angle_beta   90.00
_cell.angle_gamma   90.00
#
_symmetry.space_group_name_H-M   'P 1'
#
loop_
_entity.id
_entity.type
_entity.pdbx_description
1 polymer ?
#
loop_
_entity_poly.entity_id
_entity_poly.type
_entity_poly.pdbx_seq_one_letter_code
_entity_poly.pdbx_strand_id
1 'polypeptide(L)'
;MMKADLRASLQTAREAVLWKLDGLSEYDARRPLTLTGTNLLGLVKHLASVEFGYFGLTFARPPEEDLPWWADGADPSGDMWATPEEAREDIVALYRRAWAWAETTIQTRGLADRGRVPWWPEERAEPTLHHVLVHVTSETHRHAGHADIVRELIDGSAGYREGNDNLAISGAAGWAQHRDKLERVAKQAGLM
;
A
#
# COMPACT_ATOMS: atom_id res chain seq x y z
N MET A 1 -20.52 14.55 1.50
CA MET A 1 -19.24 15.15 1.95
C MET A 1 -18.33 14.06 2.48
N MET A 2 -18.53 13.55 3.72
CA MET A 2 -17.65 12.54 4.34
C MET A 2 -17.24 11.34 3.47
N LYS A 3 -18.19 10.69 2.78
CA LYS A 3 -17.89 9.55 1.89
C LYS A 3 -17.00 9.92 0.71
N ALA A 4 -17.18 11.12 0.16
CA ALA A 4 -16.37 11.63 -0.94
C ALA A 4 -14.94 11.94 -0.46
N ASP A 5 -14.80 12.50 0.74
CA ASP A 5 -13.49 12.81 1.32
C ASP A 5 -12.67 11.53 1.60
N LEU A 6 -13.31 10.50 2.17
CA LEU A 6 -12.67 9.19 2.37
C LEU A 6 -12.26 8.54 1.04
N ARG A 7 -13.12 8.60 0.02
CA ARG A 7 -12.80 8.10 -1.33
C ARG A 7 -11.61 8.83 -1.94
N ALA A 8 -11.59 10.16 -1.84
CA ALA A 8 -10.49 10.97 -2.36
C ALA A 8 -9.16 10.69 -1.65
N SER A 9 -9.19 10.49 -0.32
CA SER A 9 -8.02 10.11 0.46
C SER A 9 -7.47 8.76 0.02
N LEU A 10 -8.34 7.74 -0.11
CA LEU A 10 -7.93 6.42 -0.59
C LEU A 10 -7.36 6.48 -2.00
N GLN A 11 -7.99 7.26 -2.89
CA GLN A 11 -7.50 7.45 -4.27
C GLN A 11 -6.09 8.07 -4.30
N THR A 12 -5.84 9.07 -3.45
CA THR A 12 -4.51 9.68 -3.34
C THR A 12 -3.46 8.65 -2.91
N ALA A 13 -3.79 7.80 -1.93
CA ALA A 13 -2.87 6.75 -1.45
C ALA A 13 -2.57 5.70 -2.52
N ARG A 14 -3.60 5.24 -3.24
CA ARG A 14 -3.51 4.30 -4.37
C ARG A 14 -2.57 4.80 -5.46
N GLU A 15 -2.76 6.05 -5.87
CA GLU A 15 -1.92 6.70 -6.88
C GLU A 15 -0.47 6.86 -6.39
N ALA A 16 -0.29 7.27 -5.14
CA ALA A 16 1.04 7.41 -4.55
C ALA A 16 1.82 6.09 -4.56
N VAL A 17 1.18 4.95 -4.28
CA VAL A 17 1.81 3.63 -4.32
C VAL A 17 2.23 3.24 -5.73
N LEU A 18 1.36 3.40 -6.74
CA LEU A 18 1.71 3.07 -8.12
C LEU A 18 2.84 3.94 -8.66
N TRP A 19 2.83 5.23 -8.34
CA TRP A 19 3.90 6.16 -8.71
C TRP A 19 5.28 5.68 -8.22
N LYS A 20 5.36 4.92 -7.11
CA LYS A 20 6.64 4.36 -6.63
C LYS A 20 7.24 3.31 -7.55
N LEU A 21 6.53 2.82 -8.57
CA LEU A 21 7.08 1.90 -9.56
C LEU A 21 7.68 2.61 -10.78
N ASP A 22 7.41 3.90 -10.96
CA ASP A 22 7.78 4.63 -12.17
C ASP A 22 9.30 4.74 -12.31
N GLY A 23 9.80 4.41 -13.51
CA GLY A 23 11.22 4.48 -13.85
C GLY A 23 12.10 3.37 -13.28
N LEU A 24 11.54 2.41 -12.53
CA LEU A 24 12.31 1.31 -11.95
C LEU A 24 12.55 0.16 -12.92
N SER A 25 13.73 -0.47 -12.83
CA SER A 25 14.02 -1.74 -13.49
C SER A 25 13.18 -2.90 -12.92
N GLU A 26 13.02 -4.02 -13.66
CA GLU A 26 12.34 -5.23 -13.14
C GLU A 26 12.97 -5.74 -11.85
N TYR A 27 14.29 -5.66 -11.75
CA TYR A 27 15.02 -6.07 -10.57
C TYR A 27 14.72 -5.18 -9.36
N ASP A 28 14.77 -3.85 -9.53
CA ASP A 28 14.54 -2.91 -8.42
C ASP A 28 13.10 -2.93 -7.90
N ALA A 29 12.13 -3.21 -8.76
CA ALA A 29 10.73 -3.35 -8.33
C ALA A 29 10.51 -4.57 -7.42
N ARG A 30 11.30 -5.64 -7.58
CA ARG A 30 11.08 -6.95 -6.94
C ARG A 30 12.04 -7.28 -5.82
N ARG A 31 13.25 -6.71 -5.83
CA ARG A 31 14.29 -7.10 -4.87
C ARG A 31 13.92 -6.68 -3.44
N PRO A 32 14.21 -7.52 -2.43
CA PRO A 32 13.97 -7.17 -1.04
C PRO A 32 14.96 -6.10 -0.57
N LEU A 33 14.46 -5.05 0.10
CA LEU A 33 15.29 -3.97 0.68
C LEU A 33 15.30 -3.98 2.22
N THR A 34 14.52 -4.87 2.83
CA THR A 34 14.42 -5.01 4.29
C THR A 34 14.62 -6.46 4.71
N LEU A 35 14.90 -6.69 5.99
CA LEU A 35 15.02 -8.04 6.56
C LEU A 35 13.74 -8.87 6.45
N THR A 36 12.58 -8.21 6.36
CA THR A 36 11.27 -8.87 6.19
C THR A 36 10.91 -9.09 4.73
N GLY A 37 11.82 -8.81 3.79
CA GLY A 37 11.60 -9.05 2.36
C GLY A 37 10.77 -7.98 1.64
N THR A 38 10.52 -6.82 2.26
CA THR A 38 9.69 -5.76 1.67
C THR A 38 10.31 -5.29 0.35
N ASN A 39 9.50 -5.30 -0.70
CA ASN A 39 9.83 -4.85 -2.05
C ASN A 39 8.61 -4.11 -2.65
N LEU A 40 8.84 -3.24 -3.64
CA LEU A 40 7.80 -2.32 -4.11
C LEU A 40 6.66 -3.02 -4.86
N LEU A 41 6.97 -3.99 -5.72
CA LEU A 41 5.95 -4.70 -6.50
C LEU A 41 5.06 -5.58 -5.61
N GLY A 42 5.64 -6.18 -4.58
CA GLY A 42 4.93 -6.91 -3.54
C GLY A 42 3.96 -6.03 -2.77
N LEU A 43 4.34 -4.79 -2.43
CA LEU A 43 3.41 -3.85 -1.79
C LEU A 43 2.18 -3.55 -2.67
N VAL A 44 2.36 -3.43 -3.99
CA VAL A 44 1.26 -3.22 -4.94
C VAL A 44 0.33 -4.44 -5.00
N LYS A 45 0.91 -5.65 -5.11
CA LYS A 45 0.15 -6.91 -5.13
C LYS A 45 -0.66 -7.10 -3.84
N HIS A 46 -0.03 -6.87 -2.70
CA HIS A 46 -0.68 -6.95 -1.39
C HIS A 46 -1.87 -6.00 -1.28
N LEU A 47 -1.72 -4.75 -1.73
CA LEU A 47 -2.83 -3.81 -1.66
C LEU A 47 -3.99 -4.18 -2.60
N ALA A 48 -3.74 -4.94 -3.68
CA ALA A 48 -4.84 -5.53 -4.46
C ALA A 48 -5.61 -6.58 -3.65
N SER A 49 -4.89 -7.47 -2.95
CA SER A 49 -5.45 -8.46 -2.02
C SER A 49 -6.30 -7.79 -0.94
N VAL A 50 -5.77 -6.74 -0.30
CA VAL A 50 -6.45 -5.94 0.73
C VAL A 50 -7.79 -5.41 0.21
N GLU A 51 -7.81 -4.82 -0.98
CA GLU A 51 -9.04 -4.24 -1.53
C GLU A 51 -10.09 -5.29 -1.90
N PHE A 52 -9.68 -6.38 -2.53
CA PHE A 52 -10.59 -7.49 -2.83
C PHE A 52 -11.16 -8.13 -1.56
N GLY A 53 -10.36 -8.25 -0.50
CA GLY A 53 -10.83 -8.77 0.77
C GLY A 53 -11.85 -7.82 1.41
N TYR A 54 -11.41 -6.60 1.71
CA TYR A 54 -12.16 -5.67 2.58
C TYR A 54 -13.37 -5.05 1.91
N PHE A 55 -13.30 -4.70 0.62
CA PHE A 55 -14.49 -4.18 -0.08
C PHE A 55 -15.37 -5.29 -0.65
N GLY A 56 -15.01 -6.53 -0.39
CA GLY A 56 -15.50 -7.68 -1.12
C GLY A 56 -16.09 -8.76 -0.28
N LEU A 57 -15.23 -9.69 0.15
CA LEU A 57 -15.57 -10.77 1.06
C LEU A 57 -16.33 -10.23 2.28
N THR A 58 -15.89 -9.09 2.82
CA THR A 58 -16.58 -8.41 3.93
C THR A 58 -18.04 -8.09 3.64
N PHE A 59 -18.39 -7.77 2.40
CA PHE A 59 -19.74 -7.38 1.99
C PHE A 59 -20.43 -8.43 1.12
N ALA A 60 -20.03 -9.70 1.28
CA ALA A 60 -20.55 -10.85 0.54
C ALA A 60 -20.50 -10.68 -1.00
N ARG A 61 -19.45 -10.01 -1.48
CA ARG A 61 -19.08 -9.89 -2.89
C ARG A 61 -17.69 -10.52 -3.07
N PRO A 62 -17.55 -11.84 -3.22
CA PRO A 62 -16.24 -12.40 -3.57
C PRO A 62 -15.80 -11.88 -4.95
N PRO A 63 -14.50 -11.60 -5.16
CA PRO A 63 -13.98 -11.28 -6.49
C PRO A 63 -14.03 -12.52 -7.40
N GLU A 64 -14.10 -12.30 -8.72
CA GLU A 64 -13.94 -13.36 -9.73
C GLU A 64 -12.47 -13.56 -10.14
N GLU A 65 -11.55 -12.76 -9.58
CA GLU A 65 -10.12 -12.89 -9.81
C GLU A 65 -9.58 -14.17 -9.18
N ASP A 66 -8.65 -14.83 -9.87
CA ASP A 66 -7.85 -15.89 -9.29
C ASP A 66 -6.77 -15.26 -8.40
N LEU A 67 -6.87 -15.51 -7.08
CA LEU A 67 -5.95 -15.01 -6.06
C LEU A 67 -5.31 -16.20 -5.36
N PRO A 68 -4.23 -16.79 -5.91
CA PRO A 68 -3.65 -18.03 -5.41
C PRO A 68 -3.21 -17.99 -3.95
N TRP A 69 -2.87 -16.81 -3.44
CA TRP A 69 -2.51 -16.60 -2.03
C TRP A 69 -3.70 -16.65 -1.07
N TRP A 70 -4.93 -16.74 -1.55
CA TRP A 70 -6.12 -17.01 -0.74
C TRP A 70 -6.47 -18.50 -0.67
N ALA A 71 -5.78 -19.36 -1.44
CA ALA A 71 -6.05 -20.79 -1.41
C ALA A 71 -5.65 -21.42 -0.06
N ASP A 72 -6.34 -22.50 0.31
CA ASP A 72 -6.01 -23.27 1.51
C ASP A 72 -4.56 -23.79 1.44
N GLY A 73 -3.77 -23.48 2.47
CA GLY A 73 -2.37 -23.88 2.54
C GLY A 73 -1.41 -23.05 1.67
N ALA A 74 -1.86 -21.93 1.10
CA ALA A 74 -1.00 -20.99 0.41
C ALA A 74 0.06 -20.36 1.34
N ASP A 75 1.13 -19.83 0.74
CA ASP A 75 2.13 -19.02 1.45
C ASP A 75 1.43 -17.83 2.15
N PRO A 76 1.55 -17.67 3.48
CA PRO A 76 0.96 -16.55 4.22
C PRO A 76 1.43 -15.16 3.74
N SER A 77 2.54 -15.11 3.00
CA SER A 77 3.11 -13.90 2.41
C SER A 77 3.03 -13.88 0.88
N GLY A 78 2.22 -14.76 0.27
CA GLY A 78 2.16 -14.93 -1.19
C GLY A 78 1.67 -13.70 -1.97
N ASP A 79 1.06 -12.72 -1.29
CA ASP A 79 0.69 -11.42 -1.86
C ASP A 79 1.74 -10.32 -1.64
N MET A 80 2.80 -10.58 -0.86
CA MET A 80 3.87 -9.63 -0.54
C MET A 80 5.07 -9.71 -1.50
N TRP A 81 4.99 -10.53 -2.55
CA TRP A 81 6.03 -10.69 -3.56
C TRP A 81 5.45 -11.22 -4.89
N ALA A 82 6.25 -11.10 -5.95
CA ALA A 82 5.87 -11.52 -7.30
C ALA A 82 6.89 -12.52 -7.86
N THR A 83 6.38 -13.62 -8.42
CA THR A 83 7.17 -14.63 -9.14
C THR A 83 7.81 -14.06 -10.41
N PRO A 84 8.87 -14.69 -10.96
CA PRO A 84 9.43 -14.31 -12.25
C PRO A 84 8.41 -14.33 -13.41
N GLU A 85 7.40 -15.19 -13.32
CA GLU A 85 6.35 -15.36 -14.34
C GLU A 85 5.24 -14.30 -14.23
N GLU A 86 5.02 -13.71 -13.06
CA GLU A 86 4.08 -12.61 -12.88
C GLU A 86 4.69 -11.31 -13.40
N ALA A 87 4.20 -10.81 -14.55
CA ALA A 87 4.64 -9.53 -15.09
C ALA A 87 4.24 -8.36 -14.18
N ARG A 88 5.07 -7.32 -14.14
CA ARG A 88 4.78 -6.10 -13.35
C ARG A 88 3.45 -5.48 -13.80
N GLU A 89 3.25 -5.41 -15.10
CA GLU A 89 2.08 -4.81 -15.72
C GLU A 89 0.80 -5.52 -15.30
N ASP A 90 0.84 -6.85 -15.16
CA ASP A 90 -0.29 -7.66 -14.71
C ASP A 90 -0.63 -7.38 -13.24
N ILE A 91 0.36 -7.20 -12.38
CA ILE A 91 0.16 -6.83 -10.97
C ILE A 91 -0.40 -5.41 -10.85
N VAL A 92 0.13 -4.46 -11.63
CA VAL A 92 -0.42 -3.10 -11.68
C VAL A 92 -1.86 -3.11 -12.20
N ALA A 93 -2.14 -3.91 -13.23
CA ALA A 93 -3.48 -4.07 -13.76
C ALA A 93 -4.41 -4.73 -12.74
N LEU A 94 -3.96 -5.75 -11.99
CA LEU A 94 -4.71 -6.38 -10.91
C LEU A 94 -5.08 -5.35 -9.84
N TYR A 95 -4.13 -4.50 -9.42
CA TYR A 95 -4.42 -3.48 -8.42
C TYR A 95 -5.46 -2.46 -8.93
N ARG A 96 -5.36 -2.03 -10.19
CA ARG A 96 -6.37 -1.16 -10.81
C ARG A 96 -7.75 -1.82 -10.92
N ARG A 97 -7.82 -3.12 -11.22
CA ARG A 97 -9.08 -3.88 -11.19
C ARG A 97 -9.65 -3.96 -9.78
N ALA A 98 -8.80 -4.20 -8.77
CA ALA A 98 -9.20 -4.16 -7.37
C ALA A 98 -9.82 -2.81 -6.99
N TRP A 99 -9.23 -1.69 -7.42
CA TRP A 99 -9.76 -0.34 -7.19
C TRP A 99 -11.15 -0.15 -7.77
N ALA A 100 -11.32 -0.48 -9.06
CA ALA A 100 -12.59 -0.33 -9.76
C ALA A 100 -13.68 -1.23 -9.14
N TRP A 101 -13.29 -2.43 -8.72
CA TRP A 101 -14.18 -3.37 -8.09
C TRP A 101 -14.59 -2.96 -6.67
N ALA A 102 -13.64 -2.46 -5.87
CA ALA A 102 -13.87 -1.87 -4.56
C ALA A 102 -14.82 -0.68 -4.66
N GLU A 103 -14.65 0.14 -5.70
CA GLU A 103 -15.48 1.31 -5.93
C GLU A 103 -16.95 0.96 -6.13
N THR A 104 -17.26 -0.21 -6.70
CA THR A 104 -18.65 -0.68 -6.78
C THR A 104 -19.28 -0.85 -5.39
N THR A 105 -18.58 -1.49 -4.45
CA THR A 105 -19.05 -1.60 -3.05
C THR A 105 -19.15 -0.23 -2.42
N ILE A 106 -18.10 0.58 -2.58
CA ILE A 106 -18.06 1.90 -1.98
C ILE A 106 -19.25 2.72 -2.48
N GLN A 107 -19.59 2.75 -3.77
CA GLN A 107 -20.69 3.56 -4.29
C GLN A 107 -22.06 3.02 -3.88
N THR A 108 -22.28 1.72 -3.95
CA THR A 108 -23.61 1.09 -3.78
C THR A 108 -24.06 0.94 -2.32
N ARG A 109 -23.14 0.99 -1.35
CA ARG A 109 -23.44 0.80 0.08
C ARG A 109 -23.46 2.10 0.88
N GLY A 110 -24.27 2.14 1.93
CA GLY A 110 -24.25 3.20 2.94
C GLY A 110 -23.00 3.11 3.83
N LEU A 111 -22.51 4.23 4.36
CA LEU A 111 -21.37 4.23 5.29
C LEU A 111 -21.65 3.47 6.59
N ALA A 112 -22.93 3.38 6.99
CA ALA A 112 -23.37 2.63 8.16
C ALA A 112 -23.64 1.14 7.86
N ASP A 113 -23.63 0.72 6.58
CA ASP A 113 -23.85 -0.68 6.21
C ASP A 113 -22.75 -1.54 6.82
N ARG A 114 -23.16 -2.65 7.44
CA ARG A 114 -22.25 -3.59 8.09
C ARG A 114 -21.89 -4.72 7.14
N GLY A 115 -20.65 -5.14 7.21
CA GLY A 115 -20.16 -6.37 6.60
C GLY A 115 -19.54 -7.28 7.67
N ARG A 116 -19.09 -8.46 7.29
CA ARG A 116 -18.38 -9.41 8.16
C ARG A 116 -16.99 -9.72 7.61
N VAL A 117 -15.94 -9.25 8.27
CA VAL A 117 -14.54 -9.55 7.95
C VAL A 117 -14.18 -10.93 8.51
N PRO A 118 -13.95 -11.96 7.69
CA PRO A 118 -13.80 -13.34 8.17
C PRO A 118 -12.46 -13.61 8.88
N TRP A 119 -11.45 -12.76 8.68
CA TRP A 119 -10.13 -12.90 9.32
C TRP A 119 -9.95 -11.99 10.55
N TRP A 120 -10.97 -11.25 10.98
CA TRP A 120 -10.93 -10.48 12.22
C TRP A 120 -11.47 -11.31 13.40
N PRO A 121 -11.04 -11.01 14.65
CA PRO A 121 -11.64 -11.60 15.85
C PRO A 121 -13.15 -11.36 15.89
N GLU A 122 -13.93 -12.34 16.38
CA GLU A 122 -15.41 -12.32 16.34
C GLU A 122 -16.00 -11.05 16.95
N GLU A 123 -15.40 -10.51 18.02
CA GLU A 123 -15.88 -9.31 18.71
C GLU A 123 -15.79 -8.04 17.86
N ARG A 124 -14.98 -8.07 16.80
CA ARG A 124 -14.75 -6.94 15.89
C ARG A 124 -15.09 -7.27 14.44
N ALA A 125 -15.45 -8.53 14.15
CA ALA A 125 -15.62 -9.06 12.80
C ALA A 125 -16.71 -8.36 11.99
N GLU A 126 -17.57 -7.54 12.60
CA GLU A 126 -18.63 -6.82 11.90
C GLU A 126 -18.41 -5.29 11.85
N PRO A 127 -17.48 -4.77 11.03
CA PRO A 127 -17.34 -3.34 10.84
C PRO A 127 -18.42 -2.74 9.94
N THR A 128 -18.60 -1.43 10.04
CA THR A 128 -19.31 -0.65 9.03
C THR A 128 -18.41 -0.36 7.83
N LEU A 129 -18.99 -0.04 6.67
CA LEU A 129 -18.21 0.43 5.51
C LEU A 129 -17.34 1.65 5.85
N HIS A 130 -17.82 2.55 6.72
CA HIS A 130 -16.99 3.65 7.21
C HIS A 130 -15.69 3.16 7.86
N HIS A 131 -15.79 2.17 8.76
CA HIS A 131 -14.62 1.60 9.42
C HIS A 131 -13.71 0.90 8.41
N VAL A 132 -14.27 0.14 7.47
CA VAL A 132 -13.49 -0.50 6.39
C VAL A 132 -12.74 0.53 5.54
N LEU A 133 -13.39 1.63 5.14
CA LEU A 133 -12.75 2.71 4.39
C LEU A 133 -11.59 3.33 5.16
N VAL A 134 -11.77 3.62 6.46
CA VAL A 134 -10.70 4.15 7.32
C VAL A 134 -9.55 3.14 7.43
N HIS A 135 -9.87 1.86 7.60
CA HIS A 135 -8.88 0.78 7.70
C HIS A 135 -8.03 0.70 6.43
N VAL A 136 -8.65 0.50 5.27
CA VAL A 136 -7.94 0.33 4.00
C VAL A 136 -7.20 1.60 3.59
N THR A 137 -7.75 2.79 3.88
CA THR A 137 -7.04 4.06 3.64
C THR A 137 -5.77 4.16 4.49
N SER A 138 -5.86 3.79 5.78
CA SER A 138 -4.72 3.81 6.69
C SER A 138 -3.66 2.77 6.31
N GLU A 139 -4.08 1.59 5.88
CA GLU A 139 -3.22 0.52 5.39
C GLU A 139 -2.49 0.94 4.11
N THR A 140 -3.21 1.49 3.14
CA THR A 140 -2.62 2.00 1.88
C THR A 140 -1.61 3.10 2.14
N HIS A 141 -1.91 4.08 3.01
CA HIS A 141 -0.95 5.12 3.39
C HIS A 141 0.25 4.59 4.17
N ARG A 142 0.05 3.59 5.04
CA ARG A 142 1.18 2.92 5.73
C ARG A 142 2.12 2.28 4.72
N HIS A 143 1.59 1.57 3.72
CA HIS A 143 2.40 0.97 2.68
C HIS A 143 2.99 1.99 1.71
N ALA A 144 2.34 3.12 1.45
CA ALA A 144 2.95 4.24 0.72
C ALA A 144 4.20 4.77 1.45
N GLY A 145 4.14 4.92 2.78
CA GLY A 145 5.30 5.31 3.58
C GLY A 145 6.41 4.24 3.62
N HIS A 146 6.06 2.94 3.63
CA HIS A 146 7.05 1.89 3.43
C HIS A 146 7.72 1.98 2.05
N ALA A 147 6.91 2.26 1.02
CA ALA A 147 7.39 2.41 -0.34
C ALA A 147 8.30 3.63 -0.51
N ASP A 148 8.08 4.71 0.24
CA ASP A 148 9.02 5.85 0.30
C ASP A 148 10.41 5.42 0.76
N ILE A 149 10.51 4.71 1.89
CA ILE A 149 11.81 4.26 2.40
C ILE A 149 12.48 3.27 1.45
N VAL A 150 11.72 2.32 0.90
CA VAL A 150 12.28 1.35 -0.07
C VAL A 150 12.76 2.07 -1.33
N ARG A 151 12.01 3.06 -1.82
CA ARG A 151 12.40 3.83 -3.01
C ARG A 151 13.65 4.68 -2.74
N GLU A 152 13.72 5.32 -1.58
CA GLU A 152 14.90 6.10 -1.17
C GLU A 152 16.16 5.23 -1.15
N LEU A 153 16.06 3.97 -0.70
CA LEU A 153 17.16 3.01 -0.69
C LEU A 153 17.57 2.53 -2.11
N ILE A 154 16.69 2.65 -3.10
CA ILE A 154 16.97 2.23 -4.48
C ILE A 154 17.68 3.37 -5.25
N ASP A 155 17.07 4.55 -5.27
CA ASP A 155 17.53 5.66 -6.12
C ASP A 155 17.52 7.03 -5.43
N GLY A 156 17.20 7.10 -4.14
CA GLY A 156 17.12 8.33 -3.36
C GLY A 156 15.82 9.11 -3.54
N SER A 157 14.85 8.62 -4.33
CA SER A 157 13.55 9.26 -4.52
C SER A 157 12.59 8.91 -3.40
N ALA A 158 11.81 9.89 -2.93
CA ALA A 158 10.73 9.72 -1.96
C ALA A 158 9.66 10.81 -2.19
N GLY A 159 8.50 10.69 -1.54
CA GLY A 159 7.55 11.80 -1.45
C GLY A 159 6.08 11.41 -1.39
N TYR A 160 5.22 12.41 -1.22
CA TYR A 160 3.80 12.17 -0.97
C TYR A 160 3.01 11.70 -2.19
N ARG A 161 3.11 12.39 -3.33
CA ARG A 161 2.45 12.03 -4.60
C ARG A 161 3.16 12.66 -5.80
N GLU A 162 2.77 12.26 -7.00
CA GLU A 162 3.25 12.89 -8.23
C GLU A 162 3.05 14.42 -8.18
N GLY A 163 4.10 15.17 -8.49
CA GLY A 163 4.09 16.64 -8.47
C GLY A 163 4.08 17.29 -7.09
N ASN A 164 4.07 16.52 -5.99
CA ASN A 164 4.20 17.03 -4.62
C ASN A 164 4.93 16.02 -3.75
N ASP A 165 6.25 16.18 -3.60
CA ASP A 165 7.04 15.33 -2.71
C ASP A 165 6.72 15.58 -1.23
N ASN A 166 6.22 16.77 -0.88
CA ASN A 166 6.00 17.24 0.49
C ASN A 166 7.27 17.12 1.37
N LEU A 167 8.44 17.32 0.76
CA LEU A 167 9.74 17.23 1.42
C LEU A 167 10.27 18.62 1.79
N ALA A 168 10.75 18.77 3.04
CA ALA A 168 11.17 20.07 3.57
C ALA A 168 12.50 20.58 2.99
N ILE A 169 13.30 19.69 2.40
CA ILE A 169 14.61 20.00 1.84
C ILE A 169 14.61 19.51 0.39
N SER A 170 15.14 20.35 -0.51
CA SER A 170 15.23 20.03 -1.93
C SER A 170 16.66 19.68 -2.31
N GLY A 171 16.80 18.70 -3.21
CA GLY A 171 18.06 18.35 -3.85
C GLY A 171 19.01 17.48 -3.01
N ALA A 172 19.80 16.67 -3.70
CA ALA A 172 20.69 15.68 -3.07
C ALA A 172 21.73 16.31 -2.11
N ALA A 173 22.26 17.48 -2.45
CA ALA A 173 23.25 18.16 -1.61
C ALA A 173 22.65 18.66 -0.27
N GLY A 174 21.42 19.19 -0.30
CA GLY A 174 20.71 19.60 0.90
C GLY A 174 20.44 18.41 1.83
N TRP A 175 19.99 17.29 1.25
CA TRP A 175 19.77 16.06 1.99
C TRP A 175 21.04 15.45 2.57
N ALA A 176 22.15 15.45 1.84
CA ALA A 176 23.44 14.99 2.35
C ALA A 176 23.90 15.81 3.55
N GLN A 177 23.82 17.15 3.45
CA GLN A 177 24.16 18.04 4.56
C GLN A 177 23.26 17.82 5.79
N HIS A 178 21.96 17.62 5.54
CA HIS A 178 21.00 17.33 6.59
C HIS A 178 21.31 16.00 7.29
N ARG A 179 21.57 14.93 6.54
CA ARG A 179 21.95 13.62 7.07
C ARG A 179 23.20 13.70 7.94
N ASP A 180 24.25 14.39 7.46
CA ASP A 180 25.49 14.55 8.21
C ASP A 180 25.27 15.33 9.52
N LYS A 181 24.37 16.32 9.51
CA LYS A 181 23.94 17.02 10.74
C LYS A 181 23.26 16.06 11.70
N LEU A 182 22.30 15.26 11.24
CA LEU A 182 21.57 14.31 12.10
C LEU A 182 22.51 13.25 12.69
N GLU A 183 23.46 12.75 11.91
CA GLU A 183 24.46 11.78 12.37
C GLU A 183 25.33 12.35 13.50
N ARG A 184 25.76 13.61 13.39
CA ARG A 184 26.50 14.29 14.48
C ARG A 184 25.65 14.42 15.74
N VAL A 185 24.38 14.81 15.60
CA VAL A 185 23.45 14.93 16.74
C VAL A 185 23.24 13.58 17.43
N ALA A 186 23.03 12.50 16.66
CA ALA A 186 22.86 11.15 17.20
C ALA A 186 24.10 10.67 17.97
N LYS A 187 25.31 10.91 17.42
CA LYS A 187 26.57 10.59 18.10
C LYS A 187 26.74 11.35 19.42
N GLN A 188 26.42 12.64 19.44
CA GLN A 188 26.48 13.44 20.66
C GLN A 188 25.50 12.94 21.71
N ALA A 189 24.27 12.57 21.29
CA ALA A 189 23.27 12.01 22.19
C ALA A 189 23.70 10.67 22.81
N GLY A 190 24.36 9.79 22.06
CA GLY A 190 24.87 8.52 22.58
C GLY A 190 26.08 8.64 23.51
N LEU A 191 26.66 9.83 23.65
CA LEU A 191 27.76 10.13 24.57
C LEU A 191 27.27 10.78 25.89
N MET A 192 25.99 11.14 25.98
CA MET A 192 25.35 11.64 27.20
C MET A 192 24.78 10.49 28.02
#